data_AF-A0A420RWG8-F1
#
_entry.id   AF-A0A420RWG8-F1
#
_cell.length_a   1.000
_cell.length_b   1.000
_cell.length_c   1.000
_cell.angle_alpha   90.00
_cell.angle_beta   90.00
_cell.angle_gamma   90.00
#
_symmetry.space_group_name_H-M   'P 1'
#
loop_
_entity.id
_entity.type
_entity.pdbx_description
1 polymer ?
#
loop_
_entity_poly.entity_id
_entity_poly.type
_entity_poly.pdbx_seq_one_letter_code
_entity_poly.pdbx_strand_id
1 'polypeptide(L)'
;MGELERLQEQLREAHRLREEEQRLREEEQRRREEAEEHADTSRLLTLQQYLEACHSLSLAVEIINDRSLTTQGDTTNPTDRIYPRRIIPWTTFATEQENIWDEISPSHSFSSQTAFPSPHELDYVRSLTRPVSSEIGLRNSERDVVDNAVQKLMDATYNDYR
;
A
#
# COMPACT_ATOMS: atom_id res chain seq x y z
N MET A 1 29.15 15.94 60.26
CA MET A 1 29.81 15.64 58.97
C MET A 1 29.22 14.39 58.32
N GLY A 2 29.17 13.22 58.97
CA GLY A 2 28.71 11.98 58.33
C GLY A 2 27.21 11.86 57.97
N GLU A 3 26.31 12.62 58.60
CA GLU A 3 24.87 12.57 58.24
C GLU A 3 24.55 13.36 56.96
N LEU A 4 25.26 14.46 56.71
CA LEU A 4 25.08 15.30 55.53
C LEU A 4 25.54 14.58 54.25
N GLU A 5 26.67 13.86 54.33
CA GLU A 5 27.19 13.03 53.23
C GLU A 5 26.26 11.85 52.91
N ARG A 6 25.70 11.19 53.95
CA ARG A 6 24.72 10.12 53.76
C ARG A 6 23.44 10.63 53.08
N LEU A 7 22.97 11.81 53.46
CA LEU A 7 21.79 12.43 52.84
C LEU A 7 22.05 12.79 51.36
N GLN A 8 23.25 13.30 51.05
CA GLN A 8 23.65 13.60 49.68
C GLN A 8 23.75 12.35 48.81
N GLU A 9 24.29 11.26 49.34
CA GLU A 9 24.39 10.00 48.60
C GLU A 9 22.99 9.41 48.34
N GLN A 10 22.10 9.43 49.34
CA GLN A 10 20.70 9.04 49.18
C GLN A 10 19.96 9.87 48.13
N LEU A 11 20.20 11.19 48.07
CA LEU A 11 19.61 12.04 47.04
C LEU A 11 20.12 11.71 45.64
N ARG A 12 21.42 11.42 45.48
CA ARG A 12 21.99 11.01 44.18
C ARG A 12 21.47 9.66 43.73
N GLU A 13 21.33 8.72 44.64
CA GLU A 13 20.80 7.39 44.36
C GLU A 13 19.31 7.47 43.98
N ALA A 14 18.52 8.24 44.74
CA ALA A 14 17.12 8.51 44.39
C ALA A 14 16.97 9.23 43.05
N HIS A 15 17.88 10.15 42.70
CA HIS A 15 17.89 10.80 41.39
C HIS A 15 18.18 9.79 40.27
N ARG A 16 19.21 8.96 40.45
CA ARG A 16 19.57 7.90 39.48
C ARG A 16 18.42 6.92 39.25
N LEU A 17 17.76 6.47 40.32
CA LEU A 17 16.61 5.56 40.22
C LEU A 17 15.44 6.20 39.46
N ARG A 18 15.16 7.50 39.68
CA ARG A 18 14.12 8.23 38.93
C ARG A 18 14.49 8.39 37.46
N GLU A 19 15.74 8.69 37.15
CA GLU A 19 16.20 8.80 35.76
C GLU A 19 16.13 7.46 35.03
N GLU A 20 16.51 6.37 35.70
CA GLU A 20 16.41 5.01 35.15
C GLU A 20 14.95 4.59 34.95
N GLU A 21 14.08 4.84 35.93
CA GLU A 21 12.64 4.61 35.81
C GLU A 21 12.03 5.43 34.66
N GLN A 22 12.43 6.69 34.50
CA GLN A 22 11.96 7.54 33.41
C GLN A 22 12.41 6.98 32.05
N ARG A 23 13.68 6.57 31.91
CA ARG A 23 14.18 5.95 30.67
C ARG A 23 13.44 4.67 30.33
N LEU A 24 13.18 3.81 31.32
CA LEU A 24 12.43 2.57 31.11
C LEU A 24 11.01 2.86 30.65
N ARG A 25 10.35 3.87 31.21
CA ARG A 25 9.00 4.30 30.78
C ARG A 25 9.01 4.86 29.36
N GLU A 26 9.99 5.69 29.02
CA GLU A 26 10.13 6.24 27.67
C GLU A 26 10.40 5.14 26.63
N GLU A 27 11.24 4.15 26.95
CA GLU A 27 11.51 3.01 26.08
C GLU A 27 10.31 2.06 25.95
N GLU A 28 9.57 1.84 27.04
CA GLU A 28 8.31 1.08 27.00
C GLU A 28 7.27 1.80 26.15
N GLN A 29 7.12 3.11 26.30
CA GLN A 29 6.19 3.92 25.52
C GLN A 29 6.53 3.85 24.03
N ARG A 30 7.82 4.03 23.67
CA ARG A 30 8.27 3.91 22.27
C ARG A 30 7.96 2.53 21.69
N ARG A 31 8.22 1.45 22.44
CA ARG A 31 7.91 0.09 21.99
C ARG A 31 6.41 -0.14 21.81
N ARG A 32 5.57 0.48 22.64
CA ARG A 32 4.10 0.42 22.49
C ARG A 32 3.65 1.16 21.24
N GLU A 33 4.18 2.37 21.01
CA GLU A 33 3.87 3.18 19.82
C GLU A 33 4.28 2.46 18.53
N GLU A 34 5.50 1.91 18.48
CA GLU A 34 5.98 1.11 17.34
C GLU A 34 5.10 -0.13 17.10
N ALA A 35 4.65 -0.81 18.16
CA ALA A 35 3.77 -1.96 18.06
C ALA A 35 2.36 -1.58 17.57
N GLU A 36 1.84 -0.43 18.00
CA GLU A 36 0.53 0.09 17.58
C GLU A 36 0.57 0.50 16.10
N GLU A 37 1.61 1.21 15.66
CA GLU A 37 1.81 1.56 14.25
C GLU A 37 1.92 0.32 13.36
N HIS A 38 2.66 -0.70 13.80
CA HIS A 38 2.75 -1.97 13.09
C HIS A 38 1.41 -2.70 13.03
N ALA A 39 0.62 -2.67 14.11
CA ALA A 39 -0.70 -3.28 14.14
C ALA A 39 -1.66 -2.56 13.19
N ASP A 40 -1.63 -1.22 13.16
CA ASP A 40 -2.45 -0.40 12.29
C ASP A 40 -2.12 -0.60 10.81
N THR A 41 -0.83 -0.62 10.46
CA THR A 41 -0.37 -0.87 9.08
C THR A 41 -0.59 -2.31 8.61
N SER A 42 -0.76 -3.25 9.53
CA SER A 42 -1.09 -4.66 9.24
C SER A 42 -2.60 -4.91 9.17
N ARG A 43 -3.43 -3.91 9.50
CA ARG A 43 -4.88 -4.07 9.46
C ARG A 43 -5.38 -4.15 8.02
N LEU A 44 -6.27 -5.12 7.77
CA LEU A 44 -6.95 -5.25 6.49
C LEU A 44 -7.78 -4.01 6.16
N LEU A 45 -7.85 -3.69 4.87
CA LEU A 45 -8.56 -2.52 4.35
C LEU A 45 -10.01 -2.86 3.98
N THR A 46 -10.86 -1.84 4.02
CA THR A 46 -12.19 -1.86 3.41
C THR A 46 -12.12 -1.67 1.90
N LEU A 47 -13.24 -1.95 1.21
CA LEU A 47 -13.63 -1.43 -0.10
C LEU A 47 -12.81 -0.23 -0.59
N GLN A 48 -13.29 0.92 -0.11
CA GLN A 48 -12.85 2.21 -0.56
C GLN A 48 -11.36 2.44 -0.27
N GLN A 49 -10.89 2.08 0.93
CA GLN A 49 -9.49 2.28 1.32
C GLN A 49 -8.54 1.47 0.43
N TYR A 50 -8.95 0.25 0.06
CA TYR A 50 -8.15 -0.57 -0.83
C TYR A 50 -8.05 0.03 -2.23
N LEU A 51 -9.17 0.51 -2.80
CA LEU A 51 -9.18 1.17 -4.11
C LEU A 51 -8.31 2.43 -4.13
N GLU A 52 -8.38 3.26 -3.08
CA GLU A 52 -7.53 4.45 -2.91
C GLU A 52 -6.04 4.08 -2.83
N ALA A 53 -5.71 3.01 -2.10
CA ALA A 53 -4.34 2.53 -1.99
C ALA A 53 -3.82 1.93 -3.32
N CYS A 54 -4.64 1.16 -4.04
CA CYS A 54 -4.32 0.66 -5.38
C CYS A 54 -4.13 1.80 -6.38
N HIS A 55 -4.97 2.83 -6.35
CA HIS A 55 -4.80 4.02 -7.19
C HIS A 55 -3.48 4.73 -6.89
N SER A 56 -3.16 4.92 -5.61
CA SER A 56 -1.89 5.51 -5.17
C SER A 56 -0.68 4.67 -5.60
N LEU A 57 -0.81 3.34 -5.59
CA LEU A 57 0.24 2.43 -6.07
C LEU A 57 0.42 2.55 -7.59
N SER A 58 -0.67 2.63 -8.36
CA SER A 58 -0.65 2.83 -9.81
C SER A 58 0.00 4.16 -10.21
N LEU A 59 -0.32 5.25 -9.50
CA LEU A 59 0.31 6.55 -9.72
C LEU A 59 1.80 6.57 -9.36
N ALA A 60 2.24 5.71 -8.45
CA ALA A 60 3.64 5.62 -8.03
C ALA A 60 4.53 4.86 -9.03
N VAL A 61 3.96 4.24 -10.07
CA VAL A 61 4.73 3.56 -11.11
C VAL A 61 5.58 4.58 -11.86
N GLU A 62 6.90 4.49 -11.70
CA GLU A 62 7.83 5.38 -12.38
C GLU A 62 8.02 4.96 -13.84
N ILE A 63 7.92 5.91 -14.77
CA ILE A 63 8.14 5.69 -16.20
C ILE A 63 9.43 6.39 -16.62
N ILE A 64 10.39 5.61 -17.14
CA ILE A 64 11.63 6.15 -17.69
C ILE A 64 11.34 6.78 -19.05
N ASN A 65 11.48 8.10 -19.13
CA ASN A 65 11.23 8.87 -20.35
C ASN A 65 12.47 9.09 -21.22
N ASP A 66 13.68 8.85 -20.68
CA ASP A 66 14.92 8.96 -21.45
C ASP A 66 15.02 7.82 -22.46
N ARG A 67 14.91 8.16 -23.75
CA ARG A 67 14.98 7.19 -24.85
C ARG A 67 16.27 6.37 -24.82
N SER A 68 17.40 6.92 -24.38
CA SER A 68 18.65 6.14 -24.34
C SER A 68 18.61 5.00 -23.33
N LEU A 69 17.69 5.08 -22.35
CA LEU A 69 17.49 4.12 -21.27
C LEU A 69 16.27 3.22 -21.47
N THR A 70 15.48 3.46 -22.53
CA THR A 70 14.33 2.62 -22.86
C THR A 70 14.68 1.58 -23.91
N THR A 71 13.87 0.52 -23.98
CA THR A 71 13.97 -0.46 -25.07
C THR A 71 13.85 0.27 -26.40
N GLN A 72 14.86 0.09 -27.26
CA GLN A 72 14.88 0.63 -28.60
C GLN A 72 14.43 -0.45 -29.59
N GLY A 73 13.54 -0.09 -30.50
CA GLY A 73 13.05 -0.97 -31.55
C GLY A 73 11.98 -0.27 -32.38
N ASP A 74 11.87 -0.65 -33.64
CA ASP A 74 10.69 -0.29 -34.42
C ASP A 74 9.47 -0.93 -33.78
N THR A 75 8.37 -0.17 -33.72
CA THR A 75 7.08 -0.75 -33.37
C THR A 75 6.84 -1.92 -34.32
N THR A 76 6.76 -3.12 -33.76
CA THR A 76 6.48 -4.31 -34.56
C THR A 76 5.22 -4.03 -35.35
N ASN A 77 5.27 -4.23 -36.67
CA ASN A 77 4.07 -4.28 -37.49
C ASN A 77 3.70 -5.77 -37.50
N PRO A 78 2.88 -6.24 -36.55
CA PRO A 78 2.68 -7.66 -36.39
C PRO A 78 1.96 -8.21 -37.62
N THR A 79 2.66 -9.03 -38.40
CA THR A 79 2.02 -9.84 -39.43
C THR A 79 1.09 -10.83 -38.73
N ASP A 80 -0.17 -10.90 -39.15
CA ASP A 80 -1.20 -11.83 -38.66
C ASP A 80 -1.69 -11.62 -37.20
N ARG A 81 -1.58 -10.42 -36.61
CA ARG A 81 -2.26 -10.09 -35.33
C ARG A 81 -3.22 -8.93 -35.47
N ILE A 82 -4.36 -9.02 -34.79
CA ILE A 82 -5.29 -7.89 -34.66
C ILE A 82 -4.69 -6.92 -33.64
N TYR A 83 -4.51 -5.67 -34.05
CA TYR A 83 -4.09 -4.58 -33.16
C TYR A 83 -4.92 -3.32 -33.46
N PRO A 84 -5.15 -2.47 -32.44
CA PRO A 84 -5.90 -1.23 -32.64
C PRO A 84 -5.11 -0.28 -33.54
N ARG A 85 -5.75 0.22 -34.60
CA ARG A 85 -5.17 1.26 -35.48
C ARG A 85 -5.24 2.66 -34.90
N ARG A 86 -6.15 2.88 -33.94
CA ARG A 86 -6.39 4.16 -33.29
C ARG A 86 -6.78 3.90 -31.84
N ILE A 87 -6.24 4.72 -30.94
CA ILE A 87 -6.70 4.82 -29.55
C ILE A 87 -7.67 6.00 -29.53
N ILE A 88 -8.90 5.77 -29.10
CA ILE A 88 -9.96 6.78 -29.01
C ILE A 88 -10.43 6.91 -27.56
N PRO A 89 -10.84 8.12 -27.11
CA PRO A 89 -11.43 8.29 -25.80
C PRO A 89 -12.71 7.47 -25.64
N TRP A 90 -12.86 6.78 -24.51
CA TRP A 90 -14.08 6.07 -24.16
C TRP A 90 -15.06 7.02 -23.48
N THR A 91 -15.91 7.70 -24.27
CA THR A 91 -16.75 8.81 -23.79
C THR A 91 -17.86 8.40 -22.82
N THR A 92 -18.27 7.13 -22.84
CA THR A 92 -19.34 6.59 -21.98
C THR A 92 -18.82 5.86 -20.75
N PHE A 93 -17.50 5.74 -20.58
CA PHE A 93 -16.88 4.95 -19.52
C PHE A 93 -17.40 5.29 -18.12
N ALA A 94 -17.48 6.58 -17.78
CA ALA A 94 -17.92 7.00 -16.44
C ALA A 94 -19.36 6.56 -16.12
N THR A 95 -20.28 6.72 -17.07
CA THR A 95 -21.69 6.31 -16.92
C THR A 95 -21.82 4.78 -16.85
N GLU A 96 -21.07 4.06 -17.68
CA GLU A 96 -21.05 2.59 -17.63
C GLU A 96 -20.47 2.09 -16.30
N GLN A 97 -19.40 2.73 -15.81
CA GLN A 97 -18.79 2.40 -14.53
C GLN A 97 -19.75 2.66 -13.36
N GLU A 98 -20.48 3.76 -13.36
CA GLU A 98 -21.50 4.08 -12.34
C GLU A 98 -22.60 3.02 -12.30
N ASN A 99 -23.13 2.61 -13.46
CA ASN A 99 -24.14 1.54 -13.53
C ASN A 99 -23.63 0.21 -12.95
N ILE A 100 -22.36 -0.14 -13.20
CA ILE A 100 -21.74 -1.34 -12.62
C ILE A 100 -21.65 -1.23 -11.10
N TRP A 101 -21.22 -0.07 -10.58
CA TRP A 101 -21.16 0.14 -9.14
C TRP A 101 -22.53 0.12 -8.50
N ASP A 102 -23.57 0.67 -9.14
CA ASP A 102 -24.95 0.60 -8.67
C ASP A 102 -25.47 -0.84 -8.59
N GLU A 103 -25.03 -1.73 -9.48
CA GLU A 103 -25.35 -3.16 -9.43
C GLU A 103 -24.65 -3.89 -8.28
N ILE A 104 -23.42 -3.48 -7.93
CA ILE A 104 -22.60 -4.09 -6.87
C ILE A 104 -22.90 -3.48 -5.49
N SER A 105 -23.33 -2.22 -5.43
CA SER A 105 -23.65 -1.45 -4.22
C SER A 105 -24.65 -2.10 -3.23
N PRO A 106 -25.62 -2.94 -3.65
CA PRO A 106 -26.56 -3.58 -2.72
C PRO A 106 -25.89 -4.51 -1.70
N SER A 107 -24.69 -5.04 -1.96
CA SER A 107 -23.96 -5.86 -0.98
C SER A 107 -23.21 -5.00 0.05
N HIS A 108 -23.92 -4.61 1.10
CA HIS A 108 -23.34 -3.85 2.22
C HIS A 108 -22.15 -4.56 2.88
N SER A 109 -22.11 -5.89 2.83
CA SER A 109 -21.02 -6.71 3.36
C SER A 109 -19.71 -6.50 2.59
N PHE A 110 -19.74 -6.60 1.25
CA PHE A 110 -18.57 -6.43 0.40
C PHE A 110 -17.87 -5.07 0.57
N SER A 111 -18.64 -3.99 0.61
CA SER A 111 -18.07 -2.63 0.71
C SER A 111 -17.53 -2.30 2.10
N SER A 112 -18.17 -2.79 3.16
CA SER A 112 -17.86 -2.44 4.55
C SER A 112 -16.90 -3.41 5.24
N GLN A 113 -16.72 -4.62 4.72
CA GLN A 113 -15.85 -5.61 5.33
C GLN A 113 -14.37 -5.25 5.14
N THR A 114 -13.58 -5.40 6.21
CA THR A 114 -12.12 -5.34 6.15
C THR A 114 -11.55 -6.67 5.66
N ALA A 115 -11.62 -6.92 4.35
CA ALA A 115 -11.18 -8.17 3.72
C ALA A 115 -10.00 -7.98 2.76
N PHE A 116 -9.60 -6.74 2.51
CA PHE A 116 -8.60 -6.42 1.48
C PHE A 116 -7.20 -6.28 2.08
N PRO A 117 -6.14 -6.52 1.27
CA PRO A 117 -4.76 -6.41 1.72
C PRO A 117 -4.47 -5.12 2.50
N SER A 118 -3.65 -5.25 3.52
CA SER A 118 -3.25 -4.15 4.41
C SER A 118 -2.32 -3.15 3.72
N PRO A 119 -2.17 -1.92 4.27
CA PRO A 119 -1.18 -0.95 3.78
C PRO A 119 0.23 -1.54 3.69
N HIS A 120 0.66 -2.30 4.69
CA HIS A 120 1.99 -2.93 4.71
C HIS A 120 2.17 -3.92 3.54
N GLU A 121 1.14 -4.71 3.20
CA GLU A 121 1.18 -5.62 2.05
C GLU A 121 1.29 -4.87 0.72
N LEU A 122 0.59 -3.74 0.59
CA LEU A 122 0.67 -2.90 -0.62
C LEU A 122 2.00 -2.15 -0.73
N ASP A 123 2.57 -1.70 0.39
CA ASP A 123 3.92 -1.11 0.41
C ASP A 123 4.99 -2.14 0.07
N TYR A 124 4.79 -3.41 0.45
CA TYR A 124 5.65 -4.49 -0.02
C TYR A 124 5.59 -4.63 -1.55
N VAL A 125 4.40 -4.63 -2.16
CA VAL A 125 4.26 -4.64 -3.63
C VAL A 125 4.93 -3.42 -4.26
N ARG A 126 4.76 -2.23 -3.67
CA ARG A 126 5.44 -1.00 -4.10
C ARG A 126 6.96 -1.17 -4.10
N SER A 127 7.52 -1.76 -3.05
CA SER A 127 8.97 -1.97 -2.90
C SER A 127 9.57 -2.89 -3.98
N LEU A 128 8.75 -3.76 -4.56
CA LEU A 128 9.15 -4.67 -5.64
C LEU A 128 8.98 -4.04 -7.03
N THR A 129 8.20 -2.98 -7.13
CA THR A 129 7.89 -2.31 -8.40
C THR A 129 9.14 -1.59 -8.89
N ARG A 130 9.50 -1.83 -10.15
CA ARG A 130 10.68 -1.21 -10.80
C ARG A 130 10.25 -0.14 -11.78
N PRO A 131 11.08 0.88 -12.02
CA PRO A 131 10.83 1.85 -13.08
C PRO A 131 10.64 1.16 -14.44
N VAL A 132 9.60 1.58 -15.16
CA VAL A 132 9.23 1.05 -16.47
C VAL A 132 10.10 1.67 -17.53
N SER A 133 10.96 0.85 -18.16
CA SER A 133 11.83 1.25 -19.27
C SER A 133 11.69 0.35 -20.50
N SER A 134 10.79 -0.63 -20.45
CA SER A 134 10.64 -1.66 -21.47
C SER A 134 9.21 -2.19 -21.50
N GLU A 135 8.83 -2.80 -22.62
CA GLU A 135 7.53 -3.49 -22.74
C GLU A 135 7.35 -4.57 -21.66
N ILE A 136 8.41 -5.34 -21.38
CA ILE A 136 8.38 -6.35 -20.31
C ILE A 136 8.22 -5.72 -18.93
N GLY A 137 8.86 -4.56 -18.68
CA GLY A 137 8.70 -3.81 -17.45
C GLY A 137 7.28 -3.26 -17.28
N LEU A 138 6.68 -2.77 -18.36
CA LEU A 138 5.29 -2.30 -18.36
C LEU A 138 4.34 -3.44 -18.03
N ARG A 139 4.47 -4.58 -18.73
CA ARG A 139 3.65 -5.78 -18.48
C ARG A 139 3.76 -6.26 -17.03
N ASN A 140 4.96 -6.29 -16.47
CA ASN A 140 5.15 -6.73 -15.09
C ASN A 140 4.51 -5.75 -14.11
N SER A 141 4.66 -4.44 -14.34
CA SER A 141 4.06 -3.40 -13.49
C SER A 141 2.53 -3.45 -13.53
N GLU A 142 1.95 -3.62 -14.73
CA GLU A 142 0.50 -3.80 -14.90
C GLU A 142 0.01 -5.03 -14.12
N ARG A 143 0.67 -6.18 -14.26
CA ARG A 143 0.30 -7.39 -13.53
C ARG A 143 0.36 -7.18 -12.02
N ASP A 144 1.44 -6.59 -11.54
CA ASP A 144 1.72 -6.52 -10.10
C ASP A 144 0.83 -5.48 -9.40
N VAL A 145 0.49 -4.37 -10.08
CA VAL A 145 -0.29 -3.26 -9.51
C VAL A 145 -1.78 -3.32 -9.84
N VAL A 146 -2.14 -3.82 -11.03
CA VAL A 146 -3.53 -3.82 -11.52
C VAL A 146 -4.12 -5.22 -11.48
N ASP A 147 -3.55 -6.19 -12.21
CA ASP A 147 -4.19 -7.51 -12.36
C ASP A 147 -4.36 -8.22 -11.02
N ASN A 148 -3.31 -8.21 -10.19
CA ASN A 148 -3.36 -8.82 -8.86
C ASN A 148 -4.40 -8.13 -7.96
N ALA A 149 -4.51 -6.80 -8.06
CA ALA A 149 -5.49 -6.06 -7.27
C ALA A 149 -6.92 -6.37 -7.71
N VAL A 150 -7.17 -6.42 -9.01
CA VAL A 150 -8.47 -6.83 -9.58
C VAL A 150 -8.81 -8.27 -9.20
N GLN A 151 -7.83 -9.19 -9.22
CA GLN A 151 -8.06 -10.56 -8.78
C GLN A 151 -8.52 -10.62 -7.31
N LYS A 152 -7.91 -9.81 -6.42
CA LYS A 152 -8.34 -9.72 -5.02
C LYS A 152 -9.77 -9.18 -4.87
N LEU A 153 -10.15 -8.20 -5.69
CA LEU A 153 -11.53 -7.71 -5.75
C LEU A 153 -12.49 -8.82 -6.17
N MET A 154 -12.19 -9.53 -7.27
CA MET A 154 -13.03 -10.60 -7.79
C MET A 154 -13.19 -11.76 -6.80
N ASP A 155 -12.10 -12.14 -6.12
CA ASP A 155 -12.14 -13.18 -5.09
C ASP A 155 -13.03 -12.78 -3.91
N ALA A 156 -12.92 -11.52 -3.45
CA ALA A 156 -13.75 -11.00 -2.38
C ALA A 156 -15.23 -10.94 -2.78
N THR A 157 -15.53 -10.44 -3.98
CA THR A 157 -16.89 -10.39 -4.53
C THR A 157 -17.49 -11.79 -4.62
N TYR A 158 -16.76 -12.77 -5.16
CA TYR A 158 -17.24 -14.14 -5.29
C TYR A 158 -17.53 -14.80 -3.93
N ASN A 159 -16.70 -14.52 -2.92
CA ASN A 159 -16.91 -15.07 -1.58
C ASN A 159 -18.09 -14.42 -0.83
N ASP A 160 -18.47 -13.19 -1.17
CA ASP A 160 -19.64 -12.50 -0.57
C ASP A 160 -20.99 -13.06 -1.07
N TYR A 161 -21.04 -13.57 -2.31
CA TYR A 161 -22.24 -14.19 -2.90
C TYR A 161 -22.56 -15.60 -2.39
N ARG A 162 -21.73 -16.17 -1.50
CA ARG A 162 -21.85 -17.56 -1.02
C ARG A 162 -22.33 -17.64 0.42
#